data_AF-A0A2P2J9F2-F1
#
_entry.id   AF-A0A2P2J9F2-F1
#
_cell.length_a   1.000
_cell.length_b   1.000
_cell.length_c   1.000
_cell.angle_alpha   90.00
_cell.angle_beta   90.00
_cell.angle_gamma   90.00
#
_symmetry.space_group_name_H-M   'P 1'
#
loop_
_entity.id
_entity.type
_entity.pdbx_description
1 polymer ?
#
loop_
_entity_poly.entity_id
_entity_poly.type
_entity_poly.pdbx_seq_one_letter_code
_entity_poly.pdbx_strand_id
1 'polypeptide(L)'
;MAVIASAPGKVLITGGYLILERPNAGIVLSTNARFYAIVRPLYDEIKPDCWAWAWTDVKLTSPQLSRESMYKLSLQNFDLQCVCSSESKNPFVEQGVQYAVATAHSIFDTEKKETLNKLLLQGLDIMILGCNDFYSYRNQVVISLRAM
;
A
#
# COMPACT_ATOMS: atom_id res chain seq x y z
N MET A 1 0.15 16.16 -8.64
CA MET A 1 -0.54 15.17 -9.50
C MET A 1 -0.67 13.86 -8.72
N ALA A 2 -1.83 13.21 -8.71
CA ALA A 2 -2.01 11.91 -8.04
C ALA A 2 -2.00 10.77 -9.06
N VAL A 3 -1.34 9.65 -8.71
CA VAL A 3 -1.33 8.41 -9.49
C VAL A 3 -2.24 7.40 -8.79
N ILE A 4 -3.12 6.76 -9.56
CA ILE A 4 -4.07 5.77 -9.04
C ILE A 4 -3.79 4.44 -9.72
N ALA A 5 -3.45 3.43 -8.93
CA ALA A 5 -3.32 2.05 -9.38
C ALA A 5 -4.44 1.21 -8.78
N SER A 6 -4.89 0.17 -9.49
CA SER A 6 -5.88 -0.77 -8.96
C SER A 6 -5.57 -2.22 -9.31
N ALA A 7 -5.88 -3.12 -8.39
CA ALA A 7 -5.70 -4.57 -8.54
C ALA A 7 -7.00 -5.31 -8.20
N PRO A 8 -7.40 -6.33 -8.99
CA PRO A 8 -8.57 -7.15 -8.68
C PRO A 8 -8.30 -8.09 -7.50
N GLY A 9 -9.36 -8.45 -6.79
CA GLY A 9 -9.34 -9.57 -5.84
C GLY A 9 -9.17 -10.92 -6.53
N LYS A 10 -8.90 -11.95 -5.74
CA LYS A 10 -8.75 -13.34 -6.22
C LYS A 10 -9.63 -14.28 -5.40
N VAL A 11 -10.26 -15.24 -6.06
CA VAL A 11 -11.08 -16.27 -5.42
C VAL A 11 -10.71 -17.65 -5.96
N LEU A 12 -10.40 -18.58 -5.05
CA LEU A 12 -10.19 -19.99 -5.37
C LEU A 12 -11.56 -20.68 -5.50
N ILE A 13 -11.91 -21.14 -6.70
CA ILE A 13 -13.19 -21.81 -6.98
C ILE A 13 -13.11 -23.30 -6.70
N THR A 14 -12.03 -23.94 -7.13
CA THR A 14 -11.81 -25.37 -6.95
C THR A 14 -10.36 -25.65 -6.61
N GLY A 15 -10.11 -26.81 -6.01
CA GLY A 15 -8.82 -27.26 -5.53
C GLY A 15 -8.68 -27.21 -4.02
N GLY A 16 -9.35 -26.28 -3.32
CA GLY A 16 -9.36 -26.21 -1.86
C GLY A 16 -7.97 -26.40 -1.24
N TYR A 17 -7.85 -27.29 -0.26
CA TYR A 17 -6.56 -27.71 0.29
C TYR A 17 -5.85 -28.80 -0.53
N LEU A 18 -6.53 -29.44 -1.49
CA LEU A 18 -5.96 -30.50 -2.31
C LEU A 18 -4.80 -29.97 -3.17
N ILE A 19 -4.81 -28.68 -3.54
CA ILE A 19 -3.72 -28.04 -4.29
C ILE A 19 -2.37 -28.07 -3.57
N LEU A 20 -2.36 -28.32 -2.26
CA LEU A 20 -1.11 -28.45 -1.49
C LEU A 20 -0.33 -29.71 -1.87
N GLU A 21 -1.03 -30.72 -2.42
CA GLU A 21 -0.44 -31.98 -2.87
C GLU A 21 -0.45 -32.05 -4.41
N ARG A 22 0.72 -32.20 -5.01
CA ARG A 22 0.83 -32.46 -6.46
C ARG A 22 0.30 -33.88 -6.76
N PRO A 23 -0.40 -34.11 -7.89
CA PRO A 23 -0.59 -33.22 -9.04
C PRO A 23 -1.91 -32.42 -9.02
N ASN A 24 -2.56 -32.23 -7.87
CA ASN A 24 -3.87 -31.60 -7.83
C ASN A 24 -3.81 -30.12 -8.26
N ALA A 25 -4.61 -29.75 -9.25
CA ALA A 25 -4.75 -28.39 -9.71
C ALA A 25 -5.91 -27.66 -9.02
N GLY A 26 -5.77 -26.35 -8.88
CA GLY A 26 -6.85 -25.46 -8.47
C GLY A 26 -7.14 -24.41 -9.53
N ILE A 27 -8.32 -23.81 -9.47
CA ILE A 27 -8.73 -22.73 -10.37
C ILE A 27 -8.98 -21.49 -9.54
N VAL A 28 -8.27 -20.41 -9.87
CA VAL A 28 -8.42 -19.09 -9.25
C VAL A 28 -8.97 -18.13 -10.30
N LEU A 29 -10.03 -17.40 -9.98
CA LEU A 29 -10.54 -16.32 -10.80
C LEU A 29 -10.26 -14.96 -10.16
N SER A 30 -10.01 -13.97 -11.01
CA SER A 30 -10.01 -12.56 -10.61
C SER A 30 -11.44 -12.05 -10.46
N THR A 31 -11.69 -11.26 -9.43
CA THR A 31 -12.99 -10.63 -9.21
C THR A 31 -13.04 -9.19 -9.72
N ASN A 32 -14.25 -8.67 -9.88
CA ASN A 32 -14.49 -7.24 -10.14
C ASN A 32 -14.33 -6.37 -8.88
N ALA A 33 -14.27 -6.98 -7.70
CA ALA A 33 -13.93 -6.27 -6.47
C ALA A 33 -12.45 -5.87 -6.51
N ARG A 34 -12.16 -4.57 -6.50
CA ARG A 34 -10.79 -4.05 -6.67
C ARG A 34 -10.27 -3.39 -5.41
N PHE A 35 -8.96 -3.41 -5.27
CA PHE A 35 -8.22 -2.59 -4.33
C PHE A 35 -7.53 -1.47 -5.10
N TYR A 36 -7.51 -0.27 -4.53
CA TYR A 36 -6.93 0.94 -5.10
C TYR A 36 -5.81 1.43 -4.19
N ALA A 37 -4.72 1.87 -4.81
CA ALA A 37 -3.65 2.62 -4.18
C ALA A 37 -3.54 3.97 -4.88
N ILE A 38 -3.78 5.04 -4.14
CA ILE A 38 -3.63 6.42 -4.61
C ILE A 38 -2.35 6.95 -4.02
N VAL A 39 -1.41 7.38 -4.87
CA VAL A 39 -0.12 7.91 -4.47
C VAL A 39 0.00 9.34 -4.96
N ARG A 40 0.36 10.25 -4.08
CA ARG A 40 0.61 11.66 -4.42
C ARG A 40 1.80 12.20 -3.61
N PRO A 41 2.40 13.32 -4.04
CA PRO A 41 3.42 13.99 -3.23
C PRO A 41 2.83 14.40 -1.90
N LEU A 42 3.59 14.23 -0.81
CA LEU A 42 3.17 14.70 0.52
C LEU A 42 3.34 16.22 0.65
N TYR A 43 4.34 16.78 -0.03
CA TYR A 43 4.65 18.20 -0.08
C TYR A 43 4.66 18.68 -1.54
N ASP A 44 4.08 19.86 -1.80
CA ASP A 44 4.06 20.45 -3.15
C ASP A 44 5.44 20.99 -3.59
N GLU A 45 6.25 21.41 -2.62
CA GLU A 45 7.60 21.92 -2.86
C GLU A 45 8.64 21.11 -2.08
N ILE A 46 9.81 20.90 -2.69
CA ILE A 46 10.96 20.29 -2.04
C ILE A 46 11.54 21.34 -1.08
N LYS A 47 11.43 21.12 0.24
CA LYS A 47 12.05 22.02 1.22
C LYS A 47 13.57 22.08 0.96
N PRO A 48 14.21 23.24 1.03
CA PRO A 48 15.65 23.37 0.75
C PRO A 48 16.53 22.50 1.66
N ASP A 49 16.06 22.20 2.88
CA ASP A 49 16.76 21.32 3.81
C ASP A 49 16.65 19.83 3.43
N CYS A 50 15.71 19.44 2.53
CA CYS A 50 15.43 18.05 2.10
C CYS A 50 16.66 17.24 1.71
N TRP A 51 17.64 17.93 1.13
CA TRP A 51 18.79 17.29 0.50
C TRP A 51 19.80 16.79 1.53
N ALA A 52 19.72 17.28 2.78
CA ALA A 52 20.57 16.85 3.88
C ALA A 52 20.05 15.59 4.58
N TRP A 53 18.78 15.21 4.39
CA TRP A 53 18.21 14.05 5.04
C TRP A 53 18.27 12.83 4.12
N ALA A 54 18.92 11.76 4.57
CA ALA A 54 18.87 10.45 3.94
C ALA A 54 17.47 9.78 4.03
N TRP A 55 16.44 10.52 4.45
CA TRP A 55 15.13 10.00 4.85
C TRP A 55 14.00 10.82 4.24
N THR A 56 12.98 10.14 3.75
CA THR A 56 11.76 10.70 3.17
C THR A 56 10.56 10.37 4.04
N ASP A 57 9.64 11.32 4.19
CA ASP A 57 8.36 11.09 4.87
C ASP A 57 7.38 10.31 4.00
N VAL A 58 6.77 9.27 4.58
CA VAL A 58 5.72 8.46 3.95
C VAL A 58 4.52 8.43 4.86
N LYS A 59 3.41 9.00 4.40
CA LYS A 59 2.10 8.94 5.05
C LYS A 59 1.28 7.84 4.40
N LEU A 60 0.73 6.96 5.23
CA LEU A 60 -0.21 5.93 4.81
C LEU A 60 -1.56 6.16 5.47
N THR A 61 -2.62 6.26 4.67
CA THR A 61 -3.98 6.39 5.17
C THR A 61 -4.88 5.28 4.63
N SER A 62 -5.62 4.64 5.54
CA SER A 62 -6.60 3.62 5.25
C SER A 62 -7.94 4.01 5.87
N PRO A 63 -8.79 4.78 5.14
CA PRO A 63 -10.07 5.27 5.65
C PRO A 63 -10.99 4.14 6.15
N GLN A 64 -10.98 2.99 5.49
CA GLN A 64 -11.84 1.84 5.81
C GLN A 64 -11.51 1.17 7.14
N LEU A 65 -10.25 1.31 7.58
CA LEU A 65 -9.78 0.77 8.84
C LEU A 65 -9.65 1.84 9.92
N SER A 66 -10.01 3.09 9.59
CA SER A 66 -9.77 4.28 10.43
C SER A 66 -8.32 4.34 10.93
N ARG A 67 -7.36 4.01 10.06
CA ARG A 67 -5.94 3.95 10.38
C ARG A 67 -5.15 4.96 9.56
N GLU A 68 -4.25 5.63 10.24
CA GLU A 68 -3.22 6.48 9.66
C GLU A 68 -1.88 6.06 10.27
N SER A 69 -0.84 6.00 9.45
CA SER A 69 0.49 5.59 9.88
C SER A 69 1.53 6.41 9.17
N MET A 70 2.50 6.90 9.93
CA MET A 70 3.59 7.72 9.42
C MET A 70 4.89 6.91 9.46
N TYR A 71 5.62 6.95 8.37
CA TYR A 71 6.87 6.24 8.20
C TYR A 71 7.97 7.17 7.68
N LYS A 72 9.22 6.79 7.94
CA LYS A 72 10.42 7.36 7.35
C LYS A 72 11.04 6.31 6.42
N LEU A 73 11.22 6.64 5.15
CA LEU A 73 11.88 5.81 4.14
C LEU A 73 13.33 6.25 3.96
N SER A 74 14.28 5.33 4.13
CA SER A 74 15.69 5.59 3.82
C SER A 74 15.90 5.62 2.31
N LEU A 75 16.56 6.66 1.80
CA LEU A 75 16.89 6.76 0.37
C LEU A 75 18.15 5.96 -0.02
N GLN A 76 18.92 5.48 0.97
CA GLN A 76 20.13 4.68 0.74
C GLN A 76 19.82 3.19 0.69
N ASN A 77 19.06 2.71 1.67
CA ASN A 77 18.77 1.27 1.83
C ASN A 77 17.33 0.92 1.47
N PHE A 78 16.47 1.91 1.19
CA PHE A 78 15.02 1.73 0.98
C PHE A 78 14.29 1.08 2.15
N ASP A 79 14.89 1.11 3.34
CA ASP A 79 14.28 0.65 4.57
C ASP A 79 13.21 1.63 5.05
N LEU A 80 12.07 1.08 5.46
CA LEU A 80 10.94 1.85 5.98
C LEU A 80 10.85 1.68 7.49
N GLN A 81 10.87 2.80 8.23
CA GLN A 81 10.77 2.82 9.69
C GLN A 81 9.47 3.50 10.11
N CYS A 82 8.66 2.83 10.92
CA CYS A 82 7.45 3.43 11.49
C CYS A 82 7.81 4.46 12.56
N VAL A 83 7.23 5.66 12.47
CA VAL A 83 7.38 6.75 13.45
C VAL A 83 6.37 6.62 14.60
N CYS A 84 5.26 5.92 14.37
CA CYS A 84 4.17 5.74 15.33
C CYS A 84 4.30 4.45 16.17
N SER A 85 3.49 4.33 17.23
CA SER A 85 3.49 3.19 18.16
C SER A 85 3.25 1.84 17.46
N SER A 86 3.63 0.74 18.12
CA SER A 86 3.62 -0.64 17.59
C SER A 86 2.28 -1.09 17.00
N GLU A 87 1.15 -0.54 17.44
CA GLU A 87 -0.20 -0.88 16.95
C GLU A 87 -0.46 -0.44 15.50
N SER A 88 0.33 0.50 14.98
CA SER A 88 0.21 1.04 13.63
C SER A 88 1.07 0.30 12.59
N LYS A 89 1.92 -0.64 13.01
CA LYS A 89 2.80 -1.39 12.10
C LYS A 89 2.02 -2.38 11.25
N ASN A 90 2.35 -2.42 9.96
CA ASN A 90 1.77 -3.37 9.04
C ASN A 90 2.88 -3.91 8.11
N PRO A 91 3.41 -5.11 8.41
CA PRO A 91 4.51 -5.68 7.63
C PRO A 91 4.22 -5.79 6.14
N PHE A 92 2.97 -6.04 5.76
CA PHE A 92 2.59 -6.16 4.35
C PHE A 92 2.69 -4.84 3.61
N VAL A 93 2.30 -3.74 4.26
CA VAL A 93 2.40 -2.41 3.64
C VAL A 93 3.84 -1.92 3.66
N GLU A 94 4.55 -2.14 4.76
CA GLU A 94 5.97 -1.79 4.89
C GLU A 94 6.79 -2.46 3.78
N GLN A 95 6.68 -3.78 3.66
CA GLN A 95 7.37 -4.54 2.61
C GLN A 95 6.89 -4.14 1.22
N GLY A 96 5.59 -3.88 1.03
CA GLY A 96 5.03 -3.45 -0.25
C GLY A 96 5.66 -2.15 -0.75
N VAL A 97 5.78 -1.15 0.13
CA VAL A 97 6.43 0.14 -0.20
C VAL A 97 7.93 -0.05 -0.44
N GLN A 98 8.62 -0.78 0.45
CA GLN A 98 10.06 -1.05 0.34
C GLN A 98 10.41 -1.72 -1.00
N TYR A 99 9.71 -2.82 -1.33
CA TYR A 99 9.96 -3.55 -2.57
C TYR A 99 9.57 -2.74 -3.80
N ALA A 100 8.49 -1.95 -3.75
CA ALA A 100 8.11 -1.09 -4.88
C ALA A 100 9.20 -0.06 -5.20
N VAL A 101 9.73 0.63 -4.18
CA VAL A 101 10.79 1.62 -4.37
C VAL A 101 12.11 0.96 -4.77
N ALA A 102 12.50 -0.14 -4.12
CA ALA A 102 13.72 -0.88 -4.46
C ALA A 102 13.68 -1.43 -5.90
N THR A 103 12.52 -1.93 -6.34
CA THR A 103 12.31 -2.43 -7.71
C THR A 103 12.33 -1.28 -8.72
N ALA A 104 11.70 -0.14 -8.43
CA ALA A 104 11.78 1.03 -9.29
C ALA A 104 13.23 1.50 -9.44
N HIS A 105 13.97 1.56 -8.34
CA HIS A 105 15.38 1.92 -8.35
C HIS A 105 16.25 0.89 -9.10
N SER A 106 15.95 -0.40 -9.06
CA SER A 106 16.75 -1.40 -9.79
C SER A 106 16.48 -1.42 -11.30
N ILE A 107 15.25 -1.15 -11.72
CA ILE A 107 14.82 -1.17 -13.13
C ILE A 107 15.21 0.10 -13.88
N PHE A 108 15.25 1.26 -13.20
CA PHE A 108 15.44 2.55 -13.86
C PHE A 108 16.90 2.88 -14.23
N ASP A 109 17.04 3.57 -15.36
CA ASP A 109 18.28 4.17 -15.84
C ASP A 109 18.71 5.35 -14.93
N THR A 110 19.97 5.80 -15.04
CA THR A 110 20.54 6.85 -14.17
C THR A 110 19.71 8.14 -14.16
N GLU A 111 19.25 8.62 -15.31
CA GLU A 111 18.41 9.84 -15.39
C GLU A 111 17.05 9.66 -14.69
N LYS A 112 16.44 8.48 -14.85
CA LYS A 112 15.16 8.15 -14.22
C LYS A 112 15.31 7.95 -12.72
N LYS A 113 16.47 7.44 -12.26
CA LYS A 113 16.81 7.35 -10.83
C LYS A 113 16.91 8.72 -10.18
N GLU A 114 17.57 9.68 -10.84
CA GLU A 114 17.61 11.06 -10.33
C GLU A 114 16.21 11.67 -10.25
N THR A 115 15.39 11.43 -11.27
CA THR A 115 13.99 11.89 -11.29
C THR A 115 13.18 11.23 -10.17
N LEU A 116 13.35 9.93 -9.95
CA LEU A 116 12.73 9.20 -8.84
C LEU A 116 13.14 9.78 -7.49
N ASN A 117 14.44 10.03 -7.28
CA ASN A 117 14.94 10.61 -6.04
C ASN A 117 14.34 12.00 -5.79
N LYS A 118 14.25 12.86 -6.82
CA LYS A 118 13.59 14.17 -6.72
C LYS A 118 12.12 14.06 -6.32
N LEU A 119 11.41 13.06 -6.86
CA LEU A 119 10.01 12.80 -6.48
C LEU A 119 9.90 12.26 -5.04
N LEU A 120 10.80 11.36 -4.64
CA LEU A 120 10.82 10.84 -3.27
C LEU A 120 11.15 11.94 -2.25
N LEU A 121 11.95 12.95 -2.59
CA LEU A 121 12.22 14.09 -1.69
C LEU A 121 10.96 14.91 -1.37
N GLN A 122 9.91 14.85 -2.20
CA GLN A 122 8.62 15.51 -1.93
C GLN A 122 7.76 14.74 -0.90
N GLY A 123 8.21 13.56 -0.45
CA GLY A 123 7.42 12.68 0.39
C GLY A 123 6.32 11.95 -0.37
N LEU A 124 5.84 10.86 0.23
CA LEU A 124 4.79 10.02 -0.35
C LEU A 124 3.56 10.07 0.54
N ASP A 125 2.42 10.48 -0.01
CA ASP A 125 1.11 10.28 0.59
C ASP A 125 0.40 9.14 -0.15
N ILE A 126 0.22 8.03 0.56
CA ILE A 126 -0.34 6.78 0.06
C ILE A 126 -1.69 6.56 0.73
N MET A 127 -2.75 6.52 -0.07
CA MET A 127 -4.09 6.16 0.38
C MET A 127 -4.49 4.82 -0.20
N ILE A 128 -4.86 3.88 0.66
CA ILE A 128 -5.32 2.55 0.27
C ILE A 128 -6.83 2.42 0.47
N LEU A 129 -7.52 1.89 -0.55
CA LEU A 129 -8.98 1.80 -0.60
C LEU A 129 -9.43 0.51 -1.30
N GLY A 130 -10.17 -0.36 -0.62
CA GLY A 130 -10.91 -1.46 -1.25
C GLY A 130 -12.29 -1.02 -1.75
N CYS A 131 -12.82 -1.65 -2.79
CA CYS A 131 -14.26 -1.64 -3.05
C CYS A 131 -15.03 -2.23 -1.86
N ASN A 132 -16.30 -1.84 -1.68
CA ASN A 132 -17.16 -2.41 -0.65
C ASN A 132 -17.25 -3.94 -0.78
N ASP A 133 -17.28 -4.45 -2.01
CA ASP A 133 -17.32 -5.88 -2.32
C ASP A 133 -15.97 -6.60 -2.13
N PHE A 134 -14.87 -5.86 -1.89
CA PHE A 134 -13.54 -6.44 -1.69
C PHE A 134 -13.43 -7.09 -0.32
N TYR A 135 -14.04 -6.49 0.69
CA TYR A 135 -14.10 -7.05 2.02
C TYR A 135 -15.39 -7.83 2.17
N SER A 136 -15.28 -9.10 2.54
CA SER A 136 -16.41 -9.88 3.02
C SER A 136 -16.80 -9.40 4.42
N TYR A 137 -17.36 -8.20 4.55
CA TYR A 137 -18.07 -7.82 5.76
C TYR A 137 -19.31 -8.70 5.84
N ARG A 138 -19.20 -9.84 6.55
CA ARG A 138 -20.38 -10.53 7.06
C ARG A 138 -21.05 -9.56 8.04
N ASN A 139 -22.06 -8.84 7.56
CA ASN A 139 -23.06 -8.09 8.33
C ASN A 139 -22.71 -7.91 9.83
N GLN A 140 -21.98 -6.86 10.19
CA GLN A 140 -22.26 -6.16 11.45
C GLN A 140 -23.46 -5.21 11.25
N VAL A 141 -24.49 -5.67 10.54
CA VAL A 141 -25.81 -5.07 10.59
C VAL A 141 -26.42 -5.55 11.90
N VAL A 142 -26.07 -4.89 13.00
CA VAL A 142 -26.92 -4.91 14.19
C VAL A 142 -28.20 -4.20 13.76
N ILE A 143 -29.23 -4.97 13.44
CA ILE A 143 -30.58 -4.45 13.28
C ILE A 143 -30.97 -3.86 14.63
N SER A 144 -30.84 -2.55 14.78
CA SER A 144 -31.42 -1.81 15.91
C SER A 144 -32.94 -1.78 15.73
N LEU A 145 -33.59 -2.90 16.01
CA LEU A 145 -35.02 -2.95 16.30
C LEU A 145 -35.17 -2.75 17.81
N ARG A 146 -35.14 -1.49 18.26
CA ARG A 146 -35.75 -1.05 19.52
C ARG A 146 -35.66 0.47 19.67
N ALA A 147 -36.71 1.16 19.23
CA ALA A 147 -37.39 2.23 19.96
C ALA A 147 -38.41 2.90 19.01
N MET A 148 -39.60 2.30 18.95
CA MET A 148 -40.86 3.04 18.89
C MET A 148 -41.62 2.70 20.15
#